data_AF-J5GQG4-F1
#
_entry.id   AF-J5GQG4-F1
#
_cell.length_a   1.000
_cell.length_b   1.000
_cell.length_c   1.000
_cell.angle_alpha   90.00
_cell.angle_beta   90.00
_cell.angle_gamma   90.00
#
_symmetry.space_group_name_H-M   'P 1'
#
loop_
_entity.id
_entity.type
_entity.pdbx_description
1 polymer ?
#
loop_
_entity_poly.entity_id
_entity_poly.type
_entity_poly.pdbx_seq_one_letter_code
_entity_poly.pdbx_strand_id
1 'polypeptide(L)'
;MDDDLNETYYVQMYRNLEFGTIAFNSAGVAIFLALFISGSEVIVLNISYITLSLSFLALVMIFSAQKYLYKTIAIVRQFDLEFFSTPKDVLDYVNSYDEGERQANLEQSFRILFQLNQYVLPGLYFLIAIFSLLTGEIQLLAFLLVGAIHIYINVMQLPMIKHYFK
;
A
#
# COMPACT_ATOMS: atom_id res chain seq x y z
N MET A 1 -34.47 -16.52 -5.24
CA MET A 1 -33.00 -16.36 -5.25
C MET A 1 -32.61 -16.51 -3.78
N ASP A 2 -31.70 -17.41 -3.43
CA ASP A 2 -31.32 -17.60 -2.02
C ASP A 2 -30.55 -16.37 -1.55
N ASP A 3 -31.17 -15.56 -0.71
CA ASP A 3 -30.61 -14.30 -0.21
C ASP A 3 -29.27 -14.53 0.53
N ASP A 4 -29.13 -15.66 1.23
CA ASP A 4 -27.91 -16.09 1.92
C ASP A 4 -26.72 -16.31 0.96
N LEU A 5 -26.99 -16.82 -0.24
CA LEU A 5 -25.96 -17.05 -1.26
C LEU A 5 -25.48 -15.72 -1.86
N ASN A 6 -26.41 -14.77 -2.05
CA ASN A 6 -26.11 -13.44 -2.57
C ASN A 6 -25.26 -12.63 -1.58
N GLU A 7 -25.58 -12.71 -0.28
CA GLU A 7 -24.80 -12.09 0.79
C GLU A 7 -23.37 -12.66 0.87
N THR A 8 -23.22 -13.98 0.76
CA THR A 8 -21.91 -14.64 0.75
C THR A 8 -21.04 -14.16 -0.41
N TYR A 9 -21.60 -14.04 -1.62
CA TYR A 9 -20.87 -13.52 -2.77
C TYR A 9 -20.48 -12.05 -2.60
N TYR A 10 -21.36 -11.24 -2.04
CA TYR A 10 -21.07 -9.84 -1.73
C TYR A 10 -19.88 -9.71 -0.79
N VAL A 11 -19.90 -10.40 0.36
CA VAL A 11 -18.82 -10.38 1.36
C VAL A 11 -17.50 -10.86 0.76
N GLN A 12 -17.52 -11.97 0.01
CA GLN A 12 -16.31 -12.51 -0.60
C GLN A 12 -15.72 -11.57 -1.66
N MET A 13 -16.56 -10.94 -2.48
CA MET A 13 -16.13 -10.02 -3.53
C MET A 13 -15.45 -8.79 -2.93
N TYR A 14 -16.05 -8.21 -1.88
CA TYR A 14 -15.51 -7.04 -1.20
C TYR A 14 -14.22 -7.38 -0.45
N ARG A 15 -14.19 -8.50 0.27
CA ARG A 15 -12.98 -9.01 0.93
C ARG A 15 -11.81 -9.22 -0.02
N ASN A 16 -12.07 -9.87 -1.16
CA ASN A 16 -11.05 -10.14 -2.15
C ASN A 16 -10.55 -8.86 -2.81
N LEU A 17 -11.44 -7.88 -3.03
CA LEU A 17 -11.06 -6.57 -3.52
C LEU A 17 -10.11 -5.86 -2.54
N GLU A 18 -10.43 -5.83 -1.25
CA GLU A 18 -9.60 -5.18 -0.24
C GLU A 18 -8.22 -5.86 -0.09
N PHE A 19 -8.17 -7.20 -0.06
CA PHE A 19 -6.90 -7.91 -0.08
C PHE A 19 -6.11 -7.68 -1.37
N GLY A 20 -6.79 -7.63 -2.51
CA GLY A 20 -6.19 -7.31 -3.80
C GLY A 20 -5.56 -5.92 -3.81
N THR A 21 -6.26 -4.92 -3.26
CA THR A 21 -5.77 -3.54 -3.13
C THR A 21 -4.53 -3.47 -2.23
N ILE A 22 -4.53 -4.14 -1.07
CA ILE A 22 -3.36 -4.20 -0.17
C ILE A 22 -2.17 -4.87 -0.86
N ALA A 23 -2.40 -6.00 -1.54
CA ALA A 23 -1.35 -6.70 -2.27
C ALA A 23 -0.77 -5.85 -3.40
N PHE A 24 -1.63 -5.15 -4.13
CA PHE A 24 -1.25 -4.23 -5.20
C PHE A 24 -0.41 -3.06 -4.68
N ASN A 25 -0.85 -2.40 -3.60
CA ASN A 25 -0.10 -1.32 -2.96
C ASN A 25 1.27 -1.80 -2.46
N SER A 26 1.31 -2.98 -1.83
CA SER A 26 2.56 -3.58 -1.34
C SER A 26 3.53 -3.92 -2.48
N ALA A 27 3.02 -4.45 -3.60
CA ALA A 27 3.83 -4.70 -4.80
C ALA A 27 4.37 -3.39 -5.40
N GLY A 28 3.54 -2.34 -5.46
CA GLY A 28 3.95 -1.01 -5.90
C GLY A 28 5.11 -0.48 -5.05
N VAL A 29 5.01 -0.57 -3.72
CA VAL A 29 6.08 -0.17 -2.78
C VAL A 29 7.38 -0.92 -3.06
N ALA A 30 7.31 -2.24 -3.26
CA ALA A 30 8.50 -3.03 -3.57
C ALA A 30 9.15 -2.63 -4.91
N ILE A 31 8.34 -2.31 -5.93
CA ILE A 31 8.81 -1.85 -7.24
C ILE A 31 9.46 -0.48 -7.14
N PHE A 32 8.85 0.48 -6.43
CA PHE A 32 9.45 1.79 -6.20
C PHE A 32 10.77 1.68 -5.42
N LEU A 33 10.80 0.83 -4.38
CA LEU A 33 12.02 0.59 -3.62
C LEU A 33 13.14 0.02 -4.51
N ALA A 34 12.83 -0.99 -5.33
CA ALA A 34 13.77 -1.57 -6.27
C ALA A 34 14.29 -0.54 -7.29
N LEU A 35 13.42 0.35 -7.79
CA LEU A 35 13.80 1.42 -8.71
C LEU A 35 14.79 2.41 -8.07
N PHE A 36 14.52 2.86 -6.84
CA PHE A 36 15.41 3.82 -6.15
C PHE A 36 16.73 3.19 -5.71
N ILE A 37 16.72 1.93 -5.24
CA ILE A 37 17.94 1.20 -4.91
C ILE A 37 18.79 1.02 -6.18
N SER A 38 18.22 0.45 -7.24
CA SER A 38 18.96 0.22 -8.49
C SER A 38 19.45 1.51 -9.16
N GLY A 39 18.67 2.59 -9.08
CA GLY A 39 19.12 3.91 -9.54
C GLY A 39 20.30 4.44 -8.74
N SER A 40 20.28 4.27 -7.42
CA SER A 40 21.39 4.66 -6.54
C SER A 40 22.64 3.82 -6.79
N GLU A 41 22.49 2.52 -6.98
CA GLU A 41 23.61 1.61 -7.31
C GLU A 41 24.28 1.98 -8.63
N VAL A 42 23.51 2.34 -9.66
CA VAL A 42 24.07 2.79 -10.95
C VAL A 42 24.88 4.07 -10.77
N ILE A 43 24.38 5.05 -10.01
CA ILE A 43 25.06 6.34 -9.79
C ILE A 43 26.33 6.18 -8.95
N VAL A 44 26.25 5.41 -7.85
CA VAL A 44 27.35 5.31 -6.87
C VAL A 44 28.38 4.26 -7.26
N LEU A 45 27.94 3.10 -7.73
CA LEU A 45 28.80 1.92 -7.91
C LEU A 45 29.08 1.60 -9.38
N ASN A 46 28.30 2.15 -10.33
CA ASN A 46 28.42 1.92 -11.78
C ASN A 46 28.43 0.42 -12.18
N ILE A 47 27.73 -0.43 -11.43
CA ILE A 47 27.83 -1.90 -11.55
C ILE A 47 26.98 -2.46 -12.70
N SER A 48 25.69 -2.09 -12.82
CA SER A 48 24.84 -2.60 -13.90
C SER A 48 23.53 -1.83 -14.10
N TYR A 49 23.20 -1.52 -15.35
CA TYR A 49 21.92 -0.92 -15.78
C TYR A 49 20.77 -1.92 -15.91
N ILE A 50 21.05 -3.23 -15.83
CA ILE A 50 20.05 -4.28 -16.02
C ILE A 50 18.99 -4.22 -14.92
N THR A 51 19.41 -4.15 -13.65
CA THR A 51 18.49 -4.07 -12.50
C THR A 51 17.61 -2.82 -12.56
N LEU A 52 18.19 -1.68 -12.97
CA LEU A 52 17.46 -0.43 -13.18
C LEU A 52 16.42 -0.57 -14.30
N SER A 53 16.81 -1.19 -15.43
CA SER A 53 15.93 -1.42 -16.57
C SER A 53 14.77 -2.36 -16.22
N LEU A 54 15.02 -3.44 -15.48
CA LEU A 54 13.96 -4.35 -15.00
C LEU A 54 13.03 -3.66 -14.02
N SER A 55 13.56 -2.87 -13.09
CA SER A 55 12.75 -2.13 -12.11
C SER A 55 11.86 -1.09 -12.79
N PHE A 56 12.38 -0.42 -13.83
CA PHE A 56 11.60 0.49 -14.67
C PHE A 56 10.51 -0.23 -15.47
N LEU A 57 10.82 -1.40 -16.05
CA LEU A 57 9.80 -2.22 -16.73
C LEU A 57 8.69 -2.64 -15.75
N ALA A 58 9.04 -3.05 -14.52
CA ALA A 58 8.07 -3.37 -13.47
C ALA A 58 7.21 -2.16 -13.10
N LEU A 59 7.79 -0.96 -13.07
CA LEU A 59 7.04 0.29 -12.86
C LEU A 59 5.99 0.52 -13.96
N VAL A 60 6.36 0.32 -15.23
CA VAL A 60 5.41 0.44 -16.35
C VAL A 60 4.29 -0.61 -16.22
N MET A 61 4.63 -1.85 -15.84
CA MET A 61 3.65 -2.91 -15.66
C MET A 61 2.68 -2.63 -14.51
N ILE A 62 3.14 -2.11 -13.37
CA ILE A 62 2.25 -1.83 -12.23
C ILE A 62 1.30 -0.67 -12.54
N PHE A 63 1.75 0.38 -13.24
CA PHE A 63 0.83 1.44 -13.71
C PHE A 63 -0.22 0.91 -14.69
N SER A 64 0.17 -0.01 -15.59
CA SER A 64 -0.80 -0.68 -16.46
C SER A 64 -1.81 -1.50 -15.65
N ALA A 65 -1.33 -2.26 -14.66
CA ALA A 65 -2.16 -3.05 -13.75
C ALA A 65 -3.10 -2.20 -12.88
N GLN A 66 -2.70 -0.98 -12.50
CA GLN A 66 -3.52 -0.04 -11.71
C GLN A 66 -4.85 0.26 -12.41
N LYS A 67 -4.82 0.42 -13.74
CA LYS A 67 -6.03 0.65 -14.54
C LYS A 67 -7.05 -0.49 -14.38
N TYR A 68 -6.58 -1.73 -14.30
CA TYR A 68 -7.45 -2.89 -14.13
C TYR A 68 -7.98 -2.98 -12.70
N LEU A 69 -7.16 -2.68 -11.69
CA LEU A 69 -7.62 -2.59 -10.30
C LEU A 69 -8.77 -1.57 -10.17
N TYR A 70 -8.62 -0.39 -10.76
CA TYR A 70 -9.60 0.68 -10.67
C TYR A 70 -10.90 0.30 -11.40
N LYS A 71 -10.78 -0.37 -12.55
CA LYS A 71 -11.94 -0.95 -13.24
C LYS A 71 -12.66 -1.98 -12.37
N THR A 72 -11.92 -2.83 -11.65
CA THR A 72 -12.49 -3.79 -10.71
C THR A 72 -13.17 -3.08 -9.55
N ILE A 73 -12.58 -2.02 -8.98
CA ILE A 73 -13.23 -1.18 -7.95
C ILE A 73 -14.55 -0.62 -8.49
N ALA A 74 -14.55 -0.04 -9.70
CA ALA A 74 -15.77 0.52 -10.30
C ALA A 74 -16.88 -0.53 -10.47
N ILE A 75 -16.54 -1.77 -10.81
CA ILE A 75 -17.54 -2.86 -10.95
C ILE A 75 -18.03 -3.35 -9.58
N VAL A 76 -17.13 -3.56 -8.63
CA VAL A 76 -17.45 -4.17 -7.32
C VAL A 76 -18.14 -3.17 -6.38
N ARG A 77 -17.62 -1.94 -6.34
CA ARG A 77 -18.04 -0.87 -5.43
C ARG A 77 -19.01 0.12 -6.08
N GLN A 78 -19.26 0.00 -7.38
CA GLN A 78 -20.11 0.94 -8.14
C GLN A 78 -19.63 2.39 -8.00
N PHE A 79 -18.31 2.59 -7.86
CA PHE A 79 -17.67 3.88 -7.65
C PHE A 79 -16.48 4.03 -8.59
N ASP A 80 -16.49 5.08 -9.42
CA ASP A 80 -15.41 5.34 -10.38
C ASP A 80 -14.32 6.20 -9.76
N LEU A 81 -13.15 5.62 -9.49
CA LEU A 81 -11.99 6.32 -8.97
C LEU A 81 -11.15 6.87 -10.13
N GLU A 82 -10.80 8.15 -10.06
CA GLU A 82 -9.88 8.76 -11.02
C GLU A 82 -8.48 8.16 -10.91
N PHE A 83 -7.81 7.83 -12.02
CA PHE A 83 -6.48 7.20 -12.02
C PHE A 83 -5.44 7.96 -11.18
N PHE A 84 -5.52 9.29 -11.13
CA PHE A 84 -4.71 10.16 -10.27
C PHE A 84 -5.57 10.74 -9.13
N SER A 85 -6.11 9.85 -8.29
CA SER A 85 -7.05 10.23 -7.23
C SER A 85 -6.42 11.22 -6.25
N THR A 86 -7.15 12.29 -5.94
CA THR A 86 -6.81 13.20 -4.85
C THR A 86 -7.30 12.63 -3.51
N PRO A 87 -6.82 13.15 -2.36
CA PRO A 87 -7.35 12.76 -1.06
C PRO A 87 -8.87 12.93 -0.94
N LYS A 88 -9.45 13.91 -1.65
CA LYS A 88 -10.90 14.12 -1.68
C LYS A 88 -11.60 12.96 -2.40
N ASP A 89 -11.10 12.53 -3.55
CA ASP A 89 -11.72 11.46 -4.34
C ASP A 89 -11.68 10.12 -3.58
N VAL A 90 -10.58 9.86 -2.88
CA VAL A 90 -10.45 8.69 -2.00
C VAL A 90 -11.39 8.79 -0.79
N LEU A 91 -11.57 9.99 -0.23
CA LEU A 91 -12.53 10.20 0.86
C LEU A 91 -13.98 9.99 0.39
N ASP A 92 -14.33 10.46 -0.81
CA ASP A 92 -15.64 10.25 -1.43
C ASP A 92 -15.88 8.75 -1.69
N TYR A 93 -14.84 8.02 -2.11
CA TYR A 93 -14.87 6.57 -2.22
C TYR A 93 -15.15 5.88 -0.87
N VAL A 94 -14.43 6.24 0.20
CA VAL A 94 -14.67 5.68 1.56
C VAL A 94 -16.06 6.06 2.09
N ASN A 95 -16.56 7.24 1.74
CA ASN A 95 -17.90 7.68 2.12
C ASN A 95 -19.01 6.92 1.40
N SER A 96 -18.71 6.25 0.29
CA SER A 96 -19.65 5.37 -0.43
C SER A 96 -19.87 4.02 0.28
N TYR A 97 -19.02 3.67 1.25
CA TYR A 97 -19.15 2.44 2.01
C TYR A 97 -20.40 2.46 2.90
N ASP A 98 -20.84 1.27 3.29
CA ASP A 98 -21.84 1.16 4.34
C ASP A 98 -21.31 1.72 5.68
N GLU A 99 -22.20 2.07 6.60
CA GLU A 99 -21.83 2.74 7.85
C GLU A 99 -20.88 1.90 8.72
N GLY A 100 -21.06 0.59 8.75
CA GLY A 100 -20.25 -0.34 9.54
C GLY A 100 -18.85 -0.48 8.98
N GLU A 101 -18.73 -0.65 7.66
CA GLU A 101 -17.45 -0.73 6.95
C GLU A 101 -16.67 0.57 7.13
N ARG A 102 -17.34 1.71 6.95
CA ARG A 102 -16.76 3.03 7.13
C ARG A 102 -16.26 3.23 8.56
N GLN A 103 -17.04 2.85 9.57
CA GLN A 103 -16.61 2.94 10.96
C GLN A 103 -15.39 2.07 11.24
N ALA A 104 -15.37 0.83 10.73
CA ALA A 104 -14.23 -0.06 10.85
C ALA A 104 -12.98 0.51 10.15
N ASN A 105 -13.14 1.12 8.99
CA ASN A 105 -12.06 1.77 8.24
C ASN A 105 -11.48 2.95 9.03
N LEU A 106 -12.34 3.82 9.58
CA LEU A 106 -11.94 4.98 10.37
C LEU A 106 -11.21 4.56 11.66
N GLU A 107 -11.74 3.57 12.38
CA GLU A 107 -11.10 3.06 13.60
C GLU A 107 -9.72 2.48 13.28
N GLN A 108 -9.62 1.66 12.23
CA GLN A 108 -8.35 1.05 11.86
C GLN A 108 -7.34 2.09 11.37
N SER A 109 -7.78 3.05 10.53
CA SER A 109 -6.94 4.16 10.06
C SER A 109 -6.42 5.01 11.22
N PHE A 110 -7.26 5.29 12.22
CA PHE A 110 -6.84 5.98 13.44
C PHE A 110 -5.78 5.16 14.21
N ARG A 111 -6.00 3.86 14.40
CA ARG A 111 -5.02 2.97 15.08
C ARG A 111 -3.67 2.97 14.36
N ILE A 112 -3.68 2.86 13.02
CA ILE A 112 -2.47 2.90 12.19
C ILE A 112 -1.75 4.23 12.38
N LEU A 113 -2.46 5.36 12.24
CA LEU A 113 -1.89 6.70 12.37
C LEU A 113 -1.29 6.92 13.76
N PHE A 114 -2.01 6.54 14.81
CA PHE A 114 -1.53 6.66 16.18
C PHE A 114 -0.28 5.81 16.41
N GLN A 115 -0.26 4.55 15.96
CA GLN A 115 0.90 3.68 16.12
C GLN A 115 2.11 4.17 15.32
N LEU A 116 1.89 4.67 14.11
CA LEU A 116 2.93 5.30 13.30
C LEU A 116 3.58 6.45 14.05
N ASN A 117 2.77 7.41 14.52
CA ASN A 117 3.27 8.61 15.16
C ASN A 117 3.93 8.34 16.51
N GLN A 118 3.32 7.48 17.34
CA GLN A 118 3.75 7.30 18.72
C GLN A 118 4.85 6.26 18.92
N TYR A 119 4.97 5.28 18.01
CA TYR A 119 5.89 4.15 18.18
C TYR A 119 6.81 3.94 16.98
N VAL A 120 6.25 3.85 15.76
CA VAL A 120 7.06 3.51 14.57
C VAL A 120 8.05 4.62 14.25
N LEU A 121 7.59 5.86 14.07
CA LEU A 121 8.47 6.99 13.72
C LEU A 121 9.55 7.24 14.79
N PRO A 122 9.23 7.30 16.11
CA PRO A 122 10.25 7.37 17.14
C PRO A 122 11.28 6.24 17.08
N GLY A 123 10.82 4.99 16.93
CA GLY A 123 11.71 3.83 16.81
C GLY A 123 12.63 3.92 15.60
N LEU A 124 12.13 4.42 14.47
CA LEU A 124 12.92 4.63 13.26
C LEU A 124 14.00 5.69 13.44
N TYR A 125 13.75 6.78 14.18
CA TYR A 125 14.80 7.77 14.47
C TYR A 125 15.99 7.14 15.20
N PHE A 126 15.73 6.30 16.21
CA PHE A 126 16.79 5.58 16.91
C PHE A 126 17.53 4.60 16.00
N LEU A 127 16.80 3.85 15.17
CA LEU A 127 17.39 2.89 14.24
C LEU A 127 18.32 3.60 13.24
N ILE A 128 17.88 4.72 12.65
CA ILE A 128 18.69 5.54 11.75
C ILE A 128 19.96 6.01 12.44
N ALA A 129 19.85 6.54 13.66
CA ALA A 129 21.01 7.03 14.41
C ALA A 129 22.05 5.92 14.65
N ILE A 130 21.61 4.73 15.06
CA ILE A 130 22.48 3.57 15.32
C ILE A 130 23.17 3.12 14.03
N PHE A 131 22.41 2.92 12.95
CA PHE A 131 23.00 2.47 11.69
C PHE A 131 23.95 3.51 11.10
N SER A 132 23.59 4.79 11.15
CA SER A 132 24.45 5.89 10.68
C SER A 132 25.81 5.89 11.40
N LEU A 133 25.82 5.67 12.72
CA LEU A 133 27.06 5.54 13.50
C LEU A 133 27.90 4.32 13.11
N LEU A 134 27.27 3.22 12.69
CA LEU A 134 27.95 1.96 12.39
C LEU A 134 28.48 1.90 10.95
N THR A 135 27.72 2.41 9.98
CA THR A 135 28.02 2.23 8.55
C THR A 135 28.50 3.49 7.86
N GLY A 136 28.18 4.68 8.39
CA GLY A 136 28.38 5.96 7.70
C GLY A 136 27.49 6.17 6.46
N GLU A 137 26.64 5.19 6.14
CA GLU A 137 25.82 5.15 4.92
C GLU A 137 24.34 5.35 5.25
N ILE A 138 23.77 6.50 4.85
CA ILE A 138 22.41 6.90 5.23
C ILE A 138 21.40 6.64 4.09
N GLN A 139 21.82 6.76 2.83
CA GLN A 139 20.90 6.83 1.69
C GLN A 139 20.12 5.52 1.46
N LEU A 140 20.81 4.37 1.41
CA LEU A 140 20.14 3.07 1.21
C LEU A 140 19.27 2.68 2.40
N LEU A 141 19.74 2.95 3.62
CA LEU A 141 18.96 2.72 4.83
C LEU A 141 17.67 3.54 4.82
N ALA A 142 17.74 4.81 4.42
CA ALA A 142 16.57 5.68 4.33
C ALA A 142 15.51 5.11 3.37
N PHE A 143 15.91 4.61 2.20
CA PHE A 143 14.98 3.95 1.27
C PHE A 143 14.34 2.70 1.87
N LEU A 144 15.13 1.84 2.53
CA LEU A 144 14.61 0.64 3.20
C LEU A 144 13.59 1.00 4.29
N LEU A 145 13.84 2.04 5.08
CA LEU A 145 12.92 2.46 6.13
C LEU A 145 11.64 3.07 5.58
N VAL A 146 11.73 3.89 4.52
CA VAL A 146 10.54 4.40 3.83
C VAL A 146 9.70 3.25 3.30
N GLY A 147 10.32 2.25 2.65
CA GLY A 147 9.64 1.04 2.21
C GLY A 147 8.99 0.27 3.36
N ALA A 148 9.69 0.12 4.49
CA ALA A 148 9.18 -0.56 5.67
C ALA A 148 7.93 0.13 6.26
N ILE A 149 7.91 1.47 6.32
CA ILE A 149 6.72 2.23 6.76
C ILE A 149 5.53 1.96 5.84
N HIS A 150 5.73 1.97 4.51
CA HIS A 150 4.65 1.73 3.57
C HIS A 150 4.09 0.30 3.70
N ILE A 151 4.96 -0.71 3.81
CA ILE A 151 4.52 -2.09 4.04
C ILE A 151 3.80 -2.22 5.38
N TYR A 152 4.30 -1.57 6.44
CA TYR A 152 3.64 -1.54 7.74
C TYR A 152 2.20 -1.03 7.63
N ILE A 153 1.97 0.10 6.95
CA ILE A 153 0.63 0.66 6.74
C ILE A 153 -0.30 -0.38 6.08
N ASN A 154 0.16 -0.98 4.97
CA ASN A 154 -0.61 -1.97 4.22
C ASN A 154 -0.94 -3.23 5.05
N VAL A 155 0.03 -3.78 5.77
CA VAL A 155 -0.16 -4.96 6.63
C VAL A 155 -1.13 -4.66 7.77
N MET A 156 -1.04 -3.47 8.35
CA MET A 156 -1.91 -3.06 9.44
C MET A 156 -3.34 -2.79 8.98
N GLN A 157 -3.66 -2.74 7.69
CA GLN A 157 -5.07 -2.68 7.23
C GLN A 157 -5.76 -4.06 7.24
N LEU A 158 -5.00 -5.18 7.21
CA LEU A 158 -5.54 -6.55 7.15
C LEU A 158 -6.52 -6.92 8.28
N PRO A 159 -6.32 -6.52 9.56
CA PRO A 159 -7.23 -6.89 10.64
C PRO A 159 -8.67 -6.38 10.42
N MET A 160 -8.83 -5.20 9.84
CA MET A 160 -10.15 -4.62 9.55
C MET A 160 -10.91 -5.47 8.54
N ILE A 161 -10.26 -5.85 7.44
CA ILE A 161 -10.85 -6.70 6.39
C ILE A 161 -11.30 -8.05 6.96
N LYS A 162 -10.43 -8.69 7.76
CA LYS A 162 -10.72 -10.00 8.38
C LYS A 162 -11.87 -9.93 9.40
N HIS A 163 -12.01 -8.81 10.10
CA HIS A 163 -13.03 -8.66 11.12
C HIS A 163 -14.38 -8.26 10.53
N TYR A 164 -14.37 -7.40 9.51
CA TYR A 164 -15.57 -6.85 8.91
C TYR A 164 -16.20 -7.81 7.89
N PHE A 165 -15.40 -8.39 7.00
CA PHE A 165 -15.87 -9.33 5.98
C PHE A 165 -15.68 -10.79 6.41
N LYS A 166 -16.48 -11.24 7.38
CA LYS A 166 -16.42 -12.63 7.89
C LYS A 166 -16.96 -13.63 6.88
#